data_AF-A0A1B3ZA80-F1
#
_entry.id   AF-A0A1B3ZA80-F1
#
_cell.length_a   1.000
_cell.length_b   1.000
_cell.length_c   1.000
_cell.angle_alpha   90.00
_cell.angle_beta   90.00
_cell.angle_gamma   90.00
#
_symmetry.space_group_name_H-M   'P 1'
#
loop_
_entity.id
_entity.type
_entity.pdbx_description
1 polymer ?
#
loop_
_entity_poly.entity_id
_entity_poly.type
_entity_poly.pdbx_seq_one_letter_code
_entity_poly.pdbx_strand_id
1 'polypeptide(L)' 'MPRAIRARWHRVPLARFVQGGVIPTTTDALPSELLRTWARPEAAELGVFYALVAPDYAAVAESYVRAQQAAQPSN' A
#
# COMPACT_ATOMS: atom_id res chain seq x y z
N MET A 1 -27.96 19.22 -10.04
CA MET A 1 -26.82 18.88 -10.92
C MET A 1 -26.48 17.40 -10.75
N PRO A 2 -26.56 16.53 -11.77
CA PRO A 2 -26.61 15.07 -11.57
C PRO A 2 -25.22 14.44 -11.33
N ARG A 3 -25.14 13.52 -10.36
CA ARG A 3 -23.92 12.82 -9.87
C ARG A 3 -23.21 11.96 -10.92
N ALA A 4 -23.80 11.73 -12.10
CA ALA A 4 -23.31 10.82 -13.13
C ALA A 4 -22.04 11.30 -13.85
N ILE A 5 -21.77 12.60 -13.89
CA ILE A 5 -20.63 13.14 -14.65
C ILE A 5 -19.29 12.86 -13.94
N ARG A 6 -19.26 12.77 -12.60
CA ARG A 6 -17.99 12.64 -11.84
C ARG A 6 -17.33 11.27 -11.91
N ALA A 7 -18.08 10.19 -12.09
CA ALA A 7 -17.51 8.83 -12.10
C ALA A 7 -16.77 8.45 -13.40
N ARG A 8 -16.95 9.23 -14.48
CA ARG A 8 -16.48 8.88 -15.82
C ARG A 8 -15.01 9.28 -16.07
N TRP A 9 -14.48 10.25 -15.33
CA TRP A 9 -13.22 10.93 -15.68
C TRP A 9 -11.95 10.10 -15.55
N HIS A 10 -11.85 9.16 -14.59
CA HIS A 10 -10.67 8.29 -14.46
C HIS A 10 -10.74 7.04 -15.35
N ARG A 11 -11.96 6.57 -15.66
CA ARG A 11 -12.17 5.31 -16.38
C ARG A 11 -11.79 5.40 -17.84
N VAL A 12 -12.10 6.52 -18.50
CA VAL A 12 -11.83 6.70 -19.94
C VAL A 12 -10.32 6.79 -20.22
N PRO A 13 -9.52 7.59 -19.49
CA PRO A 13 -8.06 7.58 -19.64
C PRO A 13 -7.44 6.22 -19.32
N LEU A 14 -7.87 5.57 -18.23
CA LEU A 14 -7.38 4.24 -17.85
C LEU A 14 -7.63 3.21 -18.95
N ALA A 15 -8.81 3.20 -19.56
CA ALA A 15 -9.12 2.32 -20.68
C ALA A 15 -8.22 2.57 -21.90
N ARG A 16 -7.86 3.83 -22.18
CA ARG A 16 -6.91 4.16 -23.27
C ARG A 16 -5.49 3.69 -22.97
N PHE A 17 -5.03 3.78 -21.72
CA PHE A 17 -3.74 3.22 -21.33
C PHE A 17 -3.70 1.71 -21.55
N VAL A 18 -4.74 0.99 -21.10
CA VAL A 18 -4.84 -0.46 -21.31
C VAL A 18 -4.93 -0.82 -22.79
N GLN A 19 -5.70 -0.08 -23.60
CA GLN A 19 -5.75 -0.26 -25.06
C GLN A 19 -4.39 -0.03 -25.74
N GLY A 20 -3.56 0.85 -25.19
CA GLY A 20 -2.18 1.08 -25.63
C GLY A 20 -1.16 0.07 -25.09
N GLY A 21 -1.61 -0.96 -24.37
CA GLY A 21 -0.74 -2.01 -23.82
C GLY A 21 -0.07 -1.67 -22.49
N VAL A 22 -0.43 -0.55 -21.84
CA VAL A 22 0.05 -0.24 -20.49
C VAL A 22 -0.61 -1.16 -19.48
N ILE A 23 0.16 -1.67 -18.53
CA ILE A 23 -0.33 -2.44 -17.37
C ILE A 23 -0.50 -1.46 -16.20
N PRO A 24 -1.72 -1.05 -15.85
CA PRO A 24 -1.92 -0.17 -14.70
C PRO A 24 -1.60 -0.94 -13.42
N THR A 25 -0.86 -0.29 -12.53
CA THR A 25 -0.59 -0.77 -11.17
C THR A 25 -0.88 0.36 -10.18
N THR A 26 -0.81 0.05 -8.90
CA THR A 26 -1.06 1.00 -7.80
C THR A 26 0.24 1.29 -7.06
N THR A 27 0.31 2.48 -6.44
CA THR A 27 1.52 2.92 -5.74
C THR A 27 1.91 2.00 -4.58
N ASP A 28 0.93 1.38 -3.92
CA ASP A 28 1.12 0.41 -2.83
C ASP A 28 1.54 -0.99 -3.33
N ALA A 29 1.23 -1.35 -4.58
CA ALA A 29 1.66 -2.62 -5.19
C ALA A 29 3.13 -2.57 -5.65
N LEU A 30 3.61 -1.41 -6.11
CA LEU A 30 4.99 -1.23 -6.61
C LEU A 30 6.08 -1.69 -5.62
N PRO A 31 6.03 -1.35 -4.32
CA PRO A 31 6.98 -1.88 -3.35
C PRO A 31 7.02 -3.40 -3.33
N SER A 32 5.89 -4.09 -3.49
CA SER A 32 5.84 -5.56 -3.44
C SER A 32 6.48 -6.19 -4.68
N GLU A 33 6.25 -5.60 -5.85
CA GLU A 33 6.85 -6.03 -7.12
C GLU A 33 8.37 -5.88 -7.11
N LEU A 34 8.87 -4.74 -6.61
CA LEU A 34 10.30 -4.44 -6.55
C LEU A 34 10.99 -5.23 -5.43
N LEU A 35 10.36 -5.32 -4.26
CA LEU A 35 10.93 -5.96 -3.08
C LEU A 35 11.09 -7.46 -3.28
N ARG A 36 10.08 -8.15 -3.84
CA ARG A 36 9.98 -9.61 -4.04
C ARG A 36 10.07 -10.50 -2.79
N THR A 37 10.89 -10.14 -1.79
CA THR A 37 11.12 -10.92 -0.57
C THR A 37 11.45 -10.04 0.63
N TRP A 38 10.88 -10.39 1.78
CA TRP A 38 11.13 -9.77 3.09
C TRP A 38 12.34 -10.36 3.82
N ALA A 39 12.93 -11.45 3.33
CA ALA A 39 14.08 -12.11 3.96
C ALA A 39 15.38 -11.32 3.74
N ARG A 40 15.50 -10.16 4.40
CA ARG A 40 16.62 -9.23 4.31
C ARG A 40 16.80 -8.47 5.62
N PRO A 41 18.02 -8.02 5.95
CA PRO A 41 18.28 -7.34 7.22
C PRO A 41 17.58 -5.98 7.34
N GLU A 42 17.29 -5.30 6.23
CA GLU A 42 16.66 -3.97 6.21
C GLU A 42 15.11 -4.04 6.20
N ALA A 43 14.51 -5.20 6.44
CA ALA A 43 13.07 -5.42 6.33
C ALA A 43 12.24 -4.46 7.21
N ALA A 44 12.73 -4.12 8.40
CA ALA A 44 12.06 -3.18 9.29
C ALA A 44 12.00 -1.75 8.72
N GLU A 45 13.11 -1.27 8.14
CA GLU A 45 13.18 0.05 7.50
C GLU A 45 12.27 0.12 6.26
N LEU A 46 12.22 -0.96 5.49
CA LEU A 46 11.30 -1.08 4.36
C LEU A 46 9.84 -1.08 4.80
N GLY A 47 9.52 -1.65 5.97
CA GLY A 47 8.19 -1.54 6.57
C GLY A 47 7.76 -0.08 6.81
N VAL A 48 8.69 0.79 7.21
CA VAL A 48 8.42 2.24 7.35
C VAL A 48 8.13 2.88 6.00
N PHE A 49 8.84 2.47 4.94
CA PHE A 49 8.57 2.94 3.59
C PHE A 49 7.17 2.53 3.10
N TYR A 50 6.74 1.29 3.36
CA TYR A 50 5.38 0.83 3.04
C TYR A 50 4.30 1.67 3.73
N ALA A 51 4.53 2.10 4.97
CA ALA A 51 3.61 2.94 5.73
C ALA A 51 3.39 4.33 5.10
N LEU A 52 4.30 4.82 4.25
CA LEU A 52 4.14 6.11 3.54
C LEU A 52 3.13 6.05 2.40
N VAL A 53 2.99 4.89 1.75
CA VAL A 53 2.12 4.71 0.58
C VAL A 53 0.83 3.95 0.90
N ALA A 54 0.79 3.26 2.04
CA ALA A 54 -0.36 2.51 2.53
C ALA A 54 -0.65 2.87 4.01
N PRO A 55 -1.58 3.83 4.28
CA PRO A 55 -1.87 4.26 5.65
C PRO A 55 -2.46 3.13 6.51
N ASP A 56 -3.19 2.19 5.90
CA ASP A 56 -3.71 1.00 6.61
C ASP A 56 -2.57 0.10 7.11
N TYR A 57 -1.44 0.04 6.38
CA TYR A 57 -0.26 -0.70 6.82
C TYR A 57 0.38 -0.06 8.06
N ALA A 58 0.41 1.28 8.11
CA ALA A 58 0.89 2.02 9.28
C ALA A 58 0.07 1.68 10.54
N ALA A 59 -1.27 1.62 10.40
CA ALA A 59 -2.17 1.28 11.50
C ALA A 59 -1.95 -0.17 12.00
N VAL A 60 -1.73 -1.12 11.09
CA VAL A 60 -1.43 -2.52 11.47
C VAL A 60 -0.08 -2.62 12.19
N ALA A 61 0.95 -1.91 11.71
CA ALA A 61 2.26 -1.87 12.36
C ALA A 61 2.18 -1.30 13.78
N GLU A 62 1.44 -0.20 13.97
CA GLU A 62 1.19 0.38 15.30
C GLU A 62 0.47 -0.61 16.22
N SER A 63 -0.59 -1.25 15.71
CA SER A 63 -1.36 -2.25 16.46
C SER A 63 -0.49 -3.41 16.93
N TYR A 64 0.39 -3.91 16.05
CA TYR A 64 1.32 -4.98 16.38
C TYR A 64 2.27 -4.58 17.51
N VAL A 65 2.87 -3.38 17.44
CA VAL A 65 3.77 -2.88 18.50
C VAL A 65 3.04 -2.80 19.84
N ARG A 66 1.81 -2.28 19.87
CA ARG A 66 0.99 -2.21 21.10
C ARG A 66 0.68 -3.59 21.66
N ALA A 67 0.37 -4.56 20.80
CA ALA A 67 0.12 -5.94 21.20
C ALA A 67 1.37 -6.59 21.82
N GLN A 68 2.55 -6.35 21.26
CA GLN A 68 3.82 -6.84 21.82
C GLN A 68 4.11 -6.24 23.19
N GLN A 69 3.87 -4.94 23.37
CA GLN A 69 4.03 -4.25 24.67
C GLN A 69 3.09 -4.84 25.73
N ALA A 70 1.83 -5.13 25.37
CA ALA A 70 0.86 -5.72 26.28
C ALA A 70 1.17 -7.19 26.63
N ALA A 71 1.81 -7.93 25.72
CA ALA A 71 2.22 -9.32 25.94
C ALA A 71 3.51 -9.46 26.75
N GLN A 72 4.31 -8.39 26.86
CA GLN A 72 5.56 -8.42 27.59
C GLN A 72 5.26 -8.55 29.10
N PRO A 73 5.85 -9.53 29.79
CA PRO A 73 5.59 -9.71 31.21
C PRO A 73 6.05 -8.48 31.98
N SER A 74 5.17 -7.91 32.81
CA SER A 74 5.55 -6.92 33.81
C SER A 74 6.44 -7.61 34.84
N ASN A 75 7.75 -7.35 34.80
CA ASN A 75 8.66 -7.74 35.87
C ASN A 75 8.36 -6.92 37.13
#